data_AF-A0A2E7N8Q1-F1
#
_entry.id   AF-A0A2E7N8Q1-F1
#
_cell.length_a   1.000
_cell.length_b   1.000
_cell.length_c   1.000
_cell.angle_alpha   90.00
_cell.angle_beta   90.00
_cell.angle_gamma   90.00
#
_symmetry.space_group_name_H-M   'P 1'
#
loop_
_entity.id
_entity.type
_entity.pdbx_description
1 polymer ?
#
loop_
_entity_poly.entity_id
_entity_poly.type
_entity_poly.pdbx_seq_one_letter_code
_entity_poly.pdbx_strand_id
1 'polypeptide(L)'
;MTSINTKNTAKLLDKDYVFVIAEIGKNFIQSEDDRSVEEYLQNAKDLVDAAVRAGADAVKFQTHEVEDEQLNVDITSPHFQGSDRYSWVTRNTNATPLDTFLKPLKKYC
;
A
#
# COMPACT_ATOMS: atom_id res chain seq x y z
N MET A 1 -2.41 -29.85 -4.10
CA MET A 1 -2.74 -29.01 -2.92
C MET A 1 -1.43 -28.54 -2.33
N THR A 2 -1.09 -27.26 -2.53
CA THR A 2 0.11 -26.67 -1.93
C THR A 2 -0.26 -26.27 -0.50
N SER A 3 0.35 -26.93 0.48
CA SER A 3 0.16 -26.63 1.90
C SER A 3 0.63 -25.20 2.18
N ILE A 4 -0.28 -24.31 2.57
CA ILE A 4 0.10 -22.97 3.05
C ILE A 4 0.66 -23.16 4.45
N ASN A 5 1.99 -23.22 4.57
CA ASN A 5 2.68 -23.25 5.86
C ASN A 5 2.68 -21.84 6.46
N THR A 6 1.58 -21.47 7.14
CA THR A 6 1.49 -20.20 7.87
C THR A 6 2.18 -20.36 9.21
N LYS A 7 3.48 -20.01 9.29
CA LYS A 7 4.07 -19.65 10.58
C LYS A 7 3.17 -18.56 11.19
N ASN A 8 2.64 -18.78 12.40
CA ASN A 8 1.77 -17.89 13.19
C ASN A 8 0.24 -18.11 13.15
N THR A 9 -0.31 -19.14 12.49
CA THR A 9 -1.77 -19.42 12.58
C THR A 9 -2.24 -19.66 14.01
N ALA A 10 -1.39 -20.28 14.85
CA ALA A 10 -1.72 -20.51 16.25
C ALA A 10 -1.89 -19.21 17.07
N LYS A 11 -1.10 -18.16 16.76
CA LYS A 11 -1.25 -16.84 17.42
C LYS A 11 -2.52 -16.12 16.98
N LEU A 12 -2.90 -16.23 15.70
CA LEU A 12 -4.11 -15.61 15.16
C LEU A 12 -5.41 -16.16 15.78
N LEU A 13 -5.37 -17.39 16.31
CA LEU A 13 -6.52 -18.04 16.96
C LEU A 13 -6.54 -17.83 18.48
N ASP A 14 -5.49 -17.23 19.04
CA ASP A 14 -5.44 -16.87 20.45
C ASP A 14 -6.33 -15.65 20.71
N LYS A 15 -7.26 -15.78 21.66
CA LYS A 15 -8.24 -14.73 21.98
C LYS A 15 -7.62 -13.52 22.66
N ASP A 16 -6.46 -13.71 23.28
CA ASP A 16 -5.75 -12.65 24.00
C ASP A 16 -4.69 -11.97 23.10
N TYR A 17 -4.51 -12.47 21.87
CA TYR A 17 -3.59 -11.90 20.90
C TYR A 17 -4.26 -10.83 20.04
N VAL A 18 -3.70 -9.62 20.04
CA VAL A 18 -4.11 -8.56 19.12
C VAL A 18 -3.18 -8.59 17.91
N PHE A 19 -3.74 -8.93 16.74
CA PHE A 19 -3.01 -8.87 15.48
C PHE A 19 -2.95 -7.43 14.96
N VAL A 20 -1.76 -6.86 14.86
CA VAL A 20 -1.56 -5.45 14.50
C VAL A 20 -1.13 -5.33 13.04
N ILE A 21 -1.92 -4.60 12.27
CA ILE A 21 -1.62 -4.26 10.87
C ILE A 21 -1.23 -2.79 10.78
N ALA A 22 0.02 -2.51 10.38
CA ALA A 22 0.45 -1.15 10.07
C ALA A 22 -0.07 -0.74 8.67
N GLU A 23 -1.04 0.17 8.63
CA GLU A 23 -1.56 0.73 7.38
C GLU A 23 -0.57 1.74 6.79
N ILE A 24 0.25 1.29 5.85
CA ILE A 24 1.15 2.15 5.10
C ILE A 24 0.38 2.93 4.02
N GLY A 25 -0.62 2.31 3.40
CA GLY A 25 -1.41 2.95 2.33
C GLY A 25 -0.51 3.46 1.20
N LYS A 26 -0.42 4.79 1.05
CA LYS A 26 0.46 5.51 0.12
C LYS A 26 1.48 6.42 0.81
N ASN A 27 1.71 6.27 2.12
CA ASN A 27 2.61 7.13 2.91
C ASN A 27 4.11 7.06 2.51
N PHE A 28 4.47 6.19 1.56
CA PHE A 28 5.79 6.19 0.92
C PHE A 28 5.95 7.31 -0.12
N ILE A 29 4.86 7.95 -0.54
CA ILE A 29 4.85 9.19 -1.32
C ILE A 29 4.91 10.35 -0.33
N GLN A 30 6.08 10.97 -0.20
CA GLN A 30 6.36 11.96 0.85
C GLN A 30 6.49 13.39 0.32
N SER A 31 6.42 13.59 -1.00
CA SER A 31 6.46 14.91 -1.64
C SER A 31 5.21 15.16 -2.48
N GLU A 32 4.90 16.45 -2.68
CA GLU A 32 3.90 16.88 -3.65
C GLU A 32 4.35 16.58 -5.09
N ASP A 33 5.63 16.84 -5.39
CA ASP A 33 6.25 16.50 -6.67
C ASP A 33 6.38 15.00 -6.88
N ASP A 34 6.35 14.58 -8.14
CA ASP A 34 6.62 13.20 -8.52
C ASP A 34 8.12 12.84 -8.38
N ARG A 35 8.35 11.66 -7.81
CA ARG A 35 9.66 11.04 -7.64
C ARG A 35 9.72 9.74 -8.44
N SER A 36 10.92 9.18 -8.54
CA SER A 36 11.11 7.93 -9.26
C SER A 36 10.49 6.74 -8.50
N VAL A 37 10.14 5.68 -9.24
CA VAL A 37 9.60 4.44 -8.65
C VAL A 37 10.61 3.81 -7.69
N GLU A 38 11.91 3.94 -7.97
CA GLU A 38 12.99 3.43 -7.12
C GLU A 38 13.00 4.14 -5.76
N GLU A 39 12.83 5.46 -5.75
CA GLU A 39 12.76 6.25 -4.51
C GLU A 39 11.52 5.86 -3.70
N TYR A 40 10.35 5.78 -4.34
CA TYR A 40 9.14 5.33 -3.68
C TYR A 40 9.25 3.90 -3.13
N LEU A 41 9.90 2.99 -3.87
CA LEU A 41 10.14 1.63 -3.40
C LEU A 41 11.06 1.62 -2.17
N GLN A 42 12.08 2.47 -2.15
CA GLN A 42 12.96 2.59 -0.98
C GLN A 42 12.19 3.13 0.23
N ASN A 43 11.40 4.19 0.05
CA ASN A 43 10.55 4.75 1.11
C ASN A 43 9.56 3.69 1.65
N ALA A 44 8.99 2.87 0.76
CA ALA A 44 8.09 1.79 1.16
C ALA A 44 8.82 0.73 2.02
N LYS A 45 10.05 0.35 1.66
CA LYS A 45 10.87 -0.57 2.47
C LYS A 45 11.22 0.03 3.84
N ASP A 46 11.54 1.31 3.88
CA ASP A 46 11.87 1.99 5.15
C ASP A 46 10.67 1.99 6.11
N LEU A 47 9.45 2.14 5.58
CA LEU A 47 8.20 2.01 6.35
C LEU A 47 7.94 0.57 6.80
N VAL A 48 8.25 -0.43 5.96
CA VAL A 48 8.20 -1.84 6.37
C VAL A 48 9.15 -2.11 7.53
N ASP A 49 10.40 -1.65 7.42
CA ASP A 49 11.39 -1.81 8.49
C ASP A 49 10.96 -1.11 9.77
N ALA A 50 10.33 0.07 9.67
CA ALA A 50 9.76 0.76 10.81
C ALA A 50 8.62 -0.03 11.46
N ALA A 51 7.72 -0.63 10.67
CA ALA A 51 6.64 -1.48 11.17
C ALA A 51 7.18 -2.74 11.87
N VAL A 52 8.20 -3.38 11.29
CA VAL A 52 8.89 -4.54 11.91
C VAL A 52 9.53 -4.14 13.23
N ARG A 53 10.27 -3.01 13.27
CA ARG A 53 10.88 -2.50 14.51
C ARG A 53 9.84 -2.15 15.58
N ALA A 54 8.67 -1.68 15.17
CA ALA A 54 7.55 -1.38 16.06
C ALA A 54 6.81 -2.63 16.56
N GLY A 55 7.10 -3.80 15.99
CA GLY A 55 6.47 -5.07 16.37
C GLY A 55 5.11 -5.31 15.70
N ALA A 56 4.82 -4.68 14.56
CA ALA A 56 3.62 -4.99 13.79
C ALA A 56 3.69 -6.40 13.19
N ASP A 57 2.55 -7.08 13.11
CA ASP A 57 2.45 -8.42 12.53
C ASP A 57 2.42 -8.41 11.01
N ALA A 58 1.86 -7.34 10.45
CA ALA A 58 1.71 -7.15 9.02
C ALA A 58 1.73 -5.67 8.67
N VAL A 59 1.97 -5.43 7.39
CA VAL A 59 1.83 -4.13 6.74
C VAL A 59 0.74 -4.21 5.69
N LYS A 60 -0.01 -3.13 5.50
CA LYS A 60 -1.02 -3.01 4.46
C LYS A 60 -0.73 -1.81 3.56
N PHE A 61 -0.70 -2.07 2.26
CA PHE A 61 -0.55 -1.06 1.21
C PHE A 61 -1.87 -0.92 0.45
N GLN A 62 -2.12 0.27 -0.10
CA GLN A 62 -3.24 0.51 -1.00
C GLN A 62 -2.76 0.37 -2.45
N THR A 63 -3.36 -0.56 -3.18
CA THR A 63 -3.15 -0.71 -4.63
C THR A 63 -4.21 0.12 -5.34
N HIS A 64 -3.80 0.86 -6.38
CA HIS A 64 -4.73 1.63 -7.19
C HIS A 64 -4.61 1.24 -8.67
N GLU A 65 -5.74 1.04 -9.33
CA GLU A 65 -5.87 0.82 -10.78
C GLU A 65 -6.85 1.84 -11.36
N VAL A 66 -6.33 2.92 -11.95
CA VAL A 66 -7.16 4.04 -12.42
C VAL A 66 -8.23 3.60 -13.41
N GLU A 67 -7.91 2.65 -14.29
CA GLU A 67 -8.83 2.14 -15.31
C GLU A 67 -10.03 1.37 -14.72
N ASP A 68 -9.86 0.79 -13.53
CA ASP A 68 -10.92 0.05 -12.82
C ASP A 68 -11.65 0.94 -11.80
N GLU A 69 -10.94 1.89 -11.19
CA GLU A 69 -11.46 2.65 -10.05
C GLU A 69 -12.11 3.98 -10.40
N GLN A 70 -11.73 4.62 -11.50
CA GLN A 70 -12.20 5.96 -11.85
C GLN A 70 -12.58 6.07 -13.32
N LEU A 71 -13.76 6.63 -13.57
CA LEU A 71 -14.13 7.12 -14.91
C LEU A 71 -13.47 8.47 -15.13
N ASN A 72 -12.91 8.69 -16.33
CA ASN A 72 -12.39 10.00 -16.74
C ASN A 72 -13.54 10.95 -17.12
N VAL A 73 -14.33 11.34 -16.13
CA VAL A 73 -15.46 12.26 -16.25
C VAL A 73 -15.42 13.24 -15.07
N ASP A 74 -15.96 14.44 -15.27
CA ASP A 74 -16.06 15.43 -14.20
C ASP A 74 -17.06 14.98 -13.13
N ILE A 75 -16.56 14.45 -12.01
CA ILE A 75 -17.38 14.02 -10.88
C ILE A 75 -17.42 15.12 -9.83
N THR A 76 -18.58 15.75 -9.65
CA THR A 76 -18.83 16.62 -8.49
C THR A 76 -19.25 15.74 -7.30
N SER A 77 -18.30 15.29 -6.48
CA SER A 77 -18.62 14.49 -5.29
C SER A 77 -19.10 15.39 -4.14
N PRO A 78 -20.22 15.06 -3.48
CA PRO A 78 -20.65 15.77 -2.26
C PRO A 78 -19.68 15.55 -1.08
N HIS A 79 -18.80 14.55 -1.16
CA HIS A 79 -17.87 14.17 -0.10
C HIS A 79 -16.40 14.52 -0.40
N PHE A 80 -16.10 14.98 -1.62
CA PHE A 80 -14.74 15.28 -2.05
C PHE A 80 -14.73 16.57 -2.86
N GLN A 81 -15.04 17.67 -2.18
CA GLN A 81 -15.01 19.01 -2.75
C GLN A 81 -13.57 19.52 -2.71
N GLY A 82 -12.81 19.35 -3.79
CA GLY A 82 -11.57 20.13 -3.95
C GLY A 82 -10.38 19.45 -4.61
N SER A 83 -10.43 18.18 -5.00
CA SER A 83 -9.29 17.59 -5.75
C SER A 83 -9.78 16.73 -6.91
N ASP A 84 -9.07 16.85 -8.03
CA ASP A 84 -9.22 15.97 -9.18
C ASP A 84 -8.85 14.54 -8.77
N ARG A 85 -9.89 13.76 -8.42
CA ARG A 85 -9.76 12.39 -7.97
C ARG A 85 -9.16 11.50 -9.05
N TYR A 86 -9.45 11.79 -10.31
CA TYR A 86 -8.88 11.06 -11.44
C TYR A 86 -7.36 11.22 -11.43
N SER A 87 -6.85 12.46 -11.42
CA SER A 87 -5.41 12.72 -11.33
C SER A 87 -4.75 12.11 -10.09
N TRP A 88 -5.43 12.14 -8.93
CA TRP A 88 -4.92 11.52 -7.72
C TRP A 88 -4.78 10.00 -7.83
N VAL A 89 -5.79 9.30 -8.37
CA VAL A 89 -5.71 7.85 -8.59
C VAL A 89 -4.68 7.52 -9.68
N THR A 90 -4.61 8.29 -10.76
CA THR A 90 -3.59 8.13 -11.82
C THR A 90 -2.18 8.19 -11.24
N ARG A 91 -1.86 9.22 -10.45
CA ARG A 91 -0.55 9.35 -9.79
C ARG A 91 -0.24 8.12 -8.94
N ASN A 92 -1.23 7.67 -8.17
CA ASN A 92 -1.10 6.52 -7.29
C ASN A 92 -0.93 5.19 -8.00
N THR A 93 -1.58 4.98 -9.16
CA THR A 93 -1.39 3.82 -10.03
C THR A 93 0.03 3.83 -10.59
N ASN A 94 0.47 4.97 -11.15
CA ASN A 94 1.79 5.12 -11.76
C ASN A 94 2.95 5.00 -10.75
N ALA A 95 2.72 5.34 -9.49
CA ALA A 95 3.72 5.21 -8.43
C ALA A 95 3.99 3.75 -8.01
N THR A 96 3.08 2.81 -8.33
CA THR A 96 3.18 1.40 -7.89
C THR A 96 3.04 0.39 -9.04
N PRO A 97 3.89 0.47 -10.08
CA PRO A 97 3.88 -0.50 -11.18
C PRO A 97 4.14 -1.92 -10.68
N LEU A 98 3.49 -2.89 -11.31
CA LEU A 98 3.49 -4.29 -10.86
C LEU A 98 4.91 -4.89 -10.76
N ASP A 99 5.72 -4.72 -11.80
CA ASP A 99 7.01 -5.40 -11.92
C ASP A 99 8.16 -4.68 -11.22
N THR A 100 8.14 -3.35 -11.19
CA THR A 100 9.23 -2.54 -10.63
C THR A 100 8.96 -2.06 -9.20
N PHE A 101 7.71 -2.15 -8.70
CA PHE A 101 7.36 -1.79 -7.33
C PHE A 101 6.70 -2.94 -6.56
N LEU A 102 5.51 -3.41 -6.97
CA LEU A 102 4.68 -4.30 -6.15
C LEU A 102 5.31 -5.68 -5.93
N LYS A 103 5.81 -6.34 -6.99
CA LYS A 103 6.51 -7.62 -6.89
C LYS A 103 7.80 -7.52 -6.06
N PRO A 104 8.68 -6.52 -6.28
CA PRO A 104 9.86 -6.30 -5.42
C PRO A 104 9.51 -6.06 -3.95
N LEU A 105 8.52 -5.22 -3.66
CA LEU A 105 8.08 -4.93 -2.28
C LEU A 105 7.50 -6.17 -1.60
N LYS A 106 6.69 -6.96 -2.33
CA LYS A 106 6.14 -8.21 -1.80
C LYS A 106 7.20 -9.25 -1.51
N LYS A 107 8.31 -9.26 -2.26
CA LYS A 107 9.47 -10.12 -2.01
C LYS A 107 10.29 -9.66 -0.79
N TYR A 108 10.27 -8.36 -0.50
CA TYR A 108 10.97 -7.78 0.65
C TYR A 108 10.27 -8.08 1.98
N CYS A 109 8.93 -8.04 1.99
CA CYS A 109 8.09 -8.43 3.13
C CYS A 109 8.09 -9.95 3.34
#